data_AF-A0A7S1ZRA2-F1
#
_entry.id   AF-A0A7S1ZRA2-F1
#
_cell.length_a   1.000
_cell.length_b   1.000
_cell.length_c   1.000
_cell.angle_alpha   90.00
_cell.angle_beta   90.00
_cell.angle_gamma   90.00
#
_symmetry.space_group_name_H-M   'P 1'
#
loop_
_entity.id
_entity.type
_entity.pdbx_description
1 polymer ?
#
loop_
_entity_poly.entity_id
_entity_poly.type
_entity_poly.pdbx_seq_one_letter_code
_entity_poly.pdbx_strand_id
1 'polypeptide(L)'
;FIICVSRAVIIPVTISRDDNPVNLNILPTPSPTSDRFHLYSQIQSHIQHLSHSQHLLDPKHPHSQALDYIVYKDPLELTPDSDHLFQRWLLVAIAYLTSDPPHNDWNVNHVTDYLFGQHECEWDLVQCTDASDL
;
A
#
# COMPACT_ATOMS: atom_id res chain seq x y z
N PHE A 1 -23.63 -0.26 -40.42
CA PHE A 1 -23.50 -1.56 -39.72
C PHE A 1 -22.03 -1.94 -39.71
N ILE A 2 -21.38 -1.89 -38.54
CA ILE A 2 -20.00 -2.37 -38.34
C ILE A 2 -20.13 -3.66 -37.53
N ILE A 3 -19.63 -4.78 -38.07
CA ILE A 3 -19.62 -6.07 -37.38
C ILE A 3 -18.26 -6.20 -36.70
N CYS A 4 -18.22 -6.05 -35.37
CA CYS A 4 -17.04 -6.35 -34.56
C CYS A 4 -16.91 -7.88 -34.42
N VAL A 5 -15.87 -8.46 -35.00
CA VAL A 5 -15.53 -9.88 -34.82
C VAL A 5 -14.52 -9.99 -33.69
N SER A 6 -14.98 -10.28 -32.48
CA SER A 6 -14.11 -10.61 -31.33
C SER A 6 -13.64 -12.06 -31.45
N ARG A 7 -12.35 -12.28 -31.71
CA ARG A 7 -11.74 -13.61 -31.60
C ARG A 7 -11.40 -13.90 -30.14
N ALA A 8 -12.05 -14.88 -29.54
CA ALA A 8 -11.64 -15.41 -28.25
C ALA A 8 -10.40 -16.29 -28.42
N VAL A 9 -9.32 -15.97 -27.70
CA VAL A 9 -8.12 -16.81 -27.60
C VAL A 9 -8.23 -17.62 -26.32
N ILE A 10 -8.38 -18.94 -26.44
CA ILE A 10 -8.42 -19.87 -25.30
C ILE A 10 -6.99 -20.37 -25.07
N ILE A 11 -6.40 -20.03 -23.92
CA ILE A 11 -5.09 -20.53 -23.49
C ILE A 11 -5.31 -21.69 -22.51
N PRO A 12 -4.85 -22.92 -22.79
CA PRO A 12 -4.95 -24.01 -21.83
C PRO A 12 -3.93 -23.82 -20.70
N VAL A 13 -4.41 -23.64 -19.46
CA VAL A 13 -3.57 -23.66 -18.26
C VAL A 13 -3.43 -25.11 -17.80
N THR A 14 -2.23 -25.68 -17.91
CA THR A 14 -1.88 -26.96 -17.30
C THR A 14 -1.42 -26.73 -15.86
N ILE A 15 -2.18 -27.22 -14.88
CA ILE A 15 -1.77 -27.21 -13.46
C ILE A 15 -0.87 -28.43 -13.25
N SER A 16 0.44 -28.21 -13.11
CA SER A 16 1.39 -29.25 -12.68
C SER A 16 1.33 -29.36 -11.16
N ARG A 17 0.86 -30.49 -10.64
CA ARG A 17 0.82 -30.83 -9.22
C ARG A 17 2.16 -31.45 -8.83
N ASP A 18 2.95 -30.75 -8.03
CA ASP A 18 4.24 -31.24 -7.50
C ASP A 18 3.98 -31.97 -6.18
N ASP A 19 3.96 -33.30 -6.19
CA ASP A 19 3.69 -34.17 -5.03
C ASP A 19 4.99 -34.46 -4.23
N ASN A 20 5.68 -33.42 -3.75
CA ASN A 20 6.78 -33.57 -2.79
C ASN A 20 6.29 -33.28 -1.35
N PRO A 21 6.49 -34.20 -0.38
CA PRO A 21 6.09 -33.96 1.00
C PRO A 21 7.01 -32.91 1.65
N VAL A 22 6.44 -31.75 1.99
CA VAL A 22 7.13 -30.64 2.66
C VAL A 22 7.56 -31.06 4.07
N ASN A 23 8.86 -31.02 4.34
CA ASN A 23 9.43 -31.20 5.68
C ASN A 23 9.11 -29.97 6.55
N LEU A 24 8.27 -30.13 7.57
CA LEU A 24 7.70 -29.06 8.40
C LEU A 24 8.62 -28.50 9.50
N ASN A 25 9.92 -28.78 9.49
CA ASN A 25 10.86 -28.26 10.49
C ASN A 25 11.67 -27.03 10.01
N ILE A 26 10.98 -26.01 9.54
CA ILE A 26 11.55 -24.67 9.35
C ILE A 26 10.97 -23.78 10.43
N LEU A 27 11.77 -23.42 11.43
CA LEU A 27 11.41 -22.40 12.40
C LEU A 27 11.20 -21.09 11.61
N PRO A 28 10.05 -20.41 11.69
CA PRO A 28 9.84 -19.20 10.92
C PRO A 28 10.80 -18.11 11.41
N THR A 29 11.73 -17.68 10.55
CA THR A 29 12.46 -16.44 10.75
C THR A 29 11.52 -15.27 10.40
N PRO A 30 11.17 -14.37 11.33
CA PRO A 30 10.53 -13.13 10.95
C PRO A 30 11.57 -12.27 10.21
N SER A 31 11.47 -12.19 8.90
CA SER A 31 12.27 -11.26 8.08
C SER A 31 11.32 -10.54 7.13
N PRO A 32 11.39 -9.20 6.99
CA PRO A 32 10.54 -8.45 6.08
C PRO A 32 11.04 -8.70 4.66
N THR A 33 10.59 -9.79 4.03
CA THR A 33 10.92 -10.10 2.64
C THR A 33 9.96 -9.38 1.71
N SER A 34 9.88 -8.05 1.83
CA SER A 34 9.36 -7.25 0.73
C SER A 34 10.56 -6.74 -0.04
N ASP A 35 10.56 -6.93 -1.35
CA ASP A 35 11.60 -6.44 -2.27
C ASP A 35 11.87 -4.93 -2.10
N ARG A 36 10.94 -4.20 -1.48
CA ARG A 36 10.98 -2.75 -1.22
C ARG A 36 11.63 -2.35 0.10
N PHE A 37 12.13 -3.28 0.92
CA PHE A 37 12.82 -2.94 2.19
C PHE A 37 13.96 -1.92 2.00
N HIS A 38 14.68 -2.00 0.87
CA HIS A 38 15.77 -1.08 0.54
C HIS A 38 15.31 0.38 0.32
N LEU A 39 14.02 0.61 0.08
CA LEU A 39 13.42 1.93 -0.09
C LEU A 39 12.99 2.54 1.25
N TYR A 40 12.88 1.74 2.32
CA TYR A 40 12.35 2.19 3.61
C TYR A 40 13.09 3.41 4.14
N SER A 41 14.41 3.35 4.22
CA SER A 41 15.24 4.45 4.71
C SER A 41 15.17 5.69 3.81
N GLN A 42 15.01 5.49 2.51
CA GLN A 42 14.93 6.58 1.53
C GLN A 42 13.59 7.31 1.64
N ILE A 43 12.49 6.56 1.69
CA ILE A 43 11.14 7.09 1.90
C ILE A 43 11.04 7.74 3.29
N GLN A 44 11.57 7.10 4.33
CA GLN A 44 11.61 7.65 5.69
C GLN A 44 12.37 8.99 5.72
N SER A 45 13.53 9.07 5.07
CA SER A 45 14.31 10.31 5.04
C SER A 45 13.65 11.43 4.24
N HIS A 46 12.85 11.10 3.23
CA HIS A 46 11.99 12.05 2.54
C HIS A 46 10.84 12.54 3.43
N ILE A 47 10.31 11.72 4.34
CA ILE A 47 9.15 12.09 5.15
C ILE A 47 9.53 12.69 6.51
N GLN A 48 10.73 12.41 7.03
CA GLN A 48 11.17 12.82 8.38
C GLN A 48 11.18 14.35 8.61
N HIS A 49 11.21 15.15 7.56
CA HIS A 49 11.16 16.62 7.70
C HIS A 49 9.74 17.14 7.95
N LEU A 50 8.73 16.30 7.71
CA LEU A 50 7.30 16.61 7.79
C LEU A 50 6.64 15.97 9.02
N SER A 51 7.27 14.94 9.57
CA SER A 51 6.89 14.29 10.82
C SER A 51 7.98 14.46 11.86
N HIS A 52 7.63 14.61 13.13
CA HIS A 52 8.62 14.45 14.19
C HIS A 52 9.24 13.05 14.13
N SER A 53 10.57 12.95 14.23
CA SER A 53 11.29 11.67 14.13
C SER A 53 10.79 10.63 15.12
N GLN A 54 10.42 11.06 16.33
CA GLN A 54 9.83 10.22 17.37
C GLN A 54 8.52 9.52 16.93
N HIS A 55 7.71 10.16 16.07
CA HIS A 55 6.45 9.60 15.57
C HIS A 55 6.67 8.55 14.49
N LEU A 56 7.81 8.59 13.77
CA LEU A 56 8.17 7.56 12.79
C LEU A 56 8.81 6.34 13.46
N LEU A 57 9.39 6.51 14.65
CA LEU A 57 10.02 5.45 15.42
C LEU A 57 9.04 4.65 16.30
N ASP A 58 7.86 5.19 16.57
CA ASP A 58 6.81 4.47 17.32
C ASP A 58 5.93 3.66 16.37
N PRO A 59 6.01 2.31 16.37
CA PRO A 59 5.26 1.46 15.44
C PRO A 59 3.74 1.51 15.63
N LYS A 60 3.26 2.09 16.73
CA LYS A 60 1.82 2.30 16.97
C LYS A 60 1.34 3.67 16.51
N HIS A 61 2.25 4.59 16.21
CA HIS A 61 1.88 5.91 15.78
C HIS A 61 1.41 5.88 14.32
N PRO A 62 0.33 6.60 13.94
CA PRO A 62 -0.21 6.60 12.59
C PRO A 62 0.82 6.91 11.50
N HIS A 63 1.76 7.80 11.78
CA HIS A 63 2.84 8.17 10.85
C HIS A 63 3.80 7.00 10.55
N SER A 64 4.13 6.18 11.54
CA SER A 64 4.96 4.99 11.38
C SER A 64 4.19 3.89 10.64
N GLN A 65 2.92 3.68 10.99
CA GLN A 65 2.03 2.74 10.30
C GLN A 65 1.81 3.11 8.83
N ALA A 66 1.71 4.42 8.53
CA ALA A 66 1.64 4.92 7.17
C ALA A 66 2.93 4.66 6.40
N LEU A 67 4.10 4.95 6.99
CA LEU A 67 5.38 4.63 6.36
C LEU A 67 5.48 3.13 6.03
N ASP A 68 5.13 2.26 6.98
CA ASP A 68 5.12 0.81 6.76
C ASP A 68 4.13 0.39 5.66
N TYR A 69 2.96 1.01 5.60
CA TYR A 69 1.99 0.76 4.53
C TYR A 69 2.55 1.16 3.16
N ILE A 70 3.08 2.38 3.01
CA ILE A 70 3.68 2.87 1.75
C ILE A 70 4.78 1.94 1.24
N VAL A 71 5.62 1.42 2.14
CA VAL A 71 6.75 0.59 1.74
C VAL A 71 6.30 -0.83 1.39
N TYR A 72 5.38 -1.42 2.16
CA TYR A 72 5.13 -2.87 2.11
C TYR A 72 3.76 -3.30 1.60
N LYS A 73 2.77 -2.42 1.61
CA LYS A 73 1.35 -2.77 1.37
C LYS A 73 0.69 -1.95 0.28
N ASP A 74 1.20 -0.76 0.01
CA ASP A 74 0.61 0.16 -0.94
C ASP A 74 0.72 -0.38 -2.37
N PRO A 75 -0.40 -0.66 -3.06
CA PRO A 75 -0.38 -1.19 -4.43
C PRO A 75 0.24 -0.23 -5.46
N LEU A 76 0.33 1.06 -5.13
CA LEU A 76 0.86 2.09 -6.02
C LEU A 76 2.38 2.05 -6.10
N GLU A 77 3.01 1.37 -5.12
CA GLU A 77 4.43 1.11 -5.13
C GLU A 77 5.30 2.37 -5.34
N LEU A 78 4.87 3.50 -4.77
CA LEU A 78 5.54 4.79 -4.93
C LEU A 78 7.02 4.74 -4.52
N THR A 79 7.86 5.45 -5.28
CA THR A 79 9.30 5.56 -5.04
C THR A 79 9.62 6.82 -4.24
N PRO A 80 10.84 6.94 -3.64
CA PRO A 80 11.26 8.16 -2.94
C PRO A 80 11.12 9.45 -3.76
N ASP A 81 11.30 9.35 -5.08
CA ASP A 81 11.27 10.47 -6.01
C ASP A 81 9.87 10.77 -6.57
N SER A 82 8.84 10.06 -6.12
CA SER A 82 7.47 10.26 -6.62
C SER A 82 6.88 11.57 -6.09
N ASP A 83 6.40 12.43 -6.99
CA ASP A 83 5.80 13.74 -6.65
C ASP A 83 4.62 13.63 -5.68
N HIS A 84 3.89 12.50 -5.72
CA HIS A 84 2.72 12.23 -4.89
C HIS A 84 3.03 11.47 -3.59
N LEU A 85 4.30 11.10 -3.34
CA LEU A 85 4.69 10.32 -2.15
C LEU A 85 4.22 10.98 -0.86
N PHE A 86 4.38 12.29 -0.76
CA PHE A 86 3.97 13.03 0.43
C PHE A 86 2.45 13.03 0.63
N GLN A 87 1.71 13.36 -0.43
CA GLN A 87 0.24 13.38 -0.40
C GLN A 87 -0.28 12.00 0.01
N ARG A 88 0.24 10.95 -0.63
CA ARG A 88 -0.13 9.57 -0.34
C ARG A 88 0.20 9.16 1.10
N TRP A 89 1.42 9.43 1.57
CA TRP A 89 1.79 9.15 2.96
C TRP A 89 0.89 9.88 3.97
N LEU A 90 0.56 11.14 3.71
CA LEU A 90 -0.31 11.93 4.59
C LEU A 90 -1.73 11.37 4.63
N LEU A 91 -2.29 10.99 3.48
CA LEU A 91 -3.61 10.36 3.40
C LEU A 91 -3.65 9.07 4.21
N VAL A 92 -2.65 8.21 4.03
CA VAL A 92 -2.53 6.96 4.80
C VAL A 92 -2.38 7.24 6.30
N ALA A 93 -1.62 8.27 6.68
CA ALA A 93 -1.46 8.67 8.08
C ALA A 93 -2.77 9.17 8.71
N ILE A 94 -3.56 9.95 7.97
CA ILE A 94 -4.90 10.39 8.43
C ILE A 94 -5.85 9.19 8.51
N ALA A 95 -5.77 8.27 7.55
CA ALA A 95 -6.49 7.00 7.57
C ALA A 95 -6.21 6.23 8.88
N TYR A 96 -4.95 6.03 9.24
CA TYR A 96 -4.59 5.36 10.51
C TYR A 96 -5.01 6.16 11.74
N LEU A 97 -4.83 7.48 11.73
CA LEU A 97 -5.23 8.38 12.82
C LEU A 97 -6.73 8.30 13.09
N THR A 98 -7.53 8.25 12.03
CA THR A 98 -8.96 8.16 12.14
C THR A 98 -9.39 6.74 12.52
N SER A 99 -8.72 5.69 12.06
CA SER A 99 -9.12 4.29 12.29
C SER A 99 -8.93 3.72 13.72
N ASP A 100 -8.19 4.40 14.59
CA ASP A 100 -7.85 3.88 15.92
C ASP A 100 -9.00 4.13 16.93
N PRO A 101 -9.52 3.10 17.64
CA PRO A 101 -10.47 3.30 18.72
C PRO A 101 -9.88 4.21 19.81
N PRO A 102 -10.64 5.18 20.36
CA PRO A 102 -12.09 5.13 20.51
C PRO A 102 -12.87 6.04 19.54
N HIS A 103 -12.25 6.53 18.46
CA HIS A 103 -12.79 7.71 17.76
C HIS A 103 -13.64 7.48 16.51
N ASN A 104 -13.82 6.26 16.00
CA ASN A 104 -14.89 5.98 15.02
C ASN A 104 -15.19 4.48 14.85
N ASP A 105 -16.40 4.20 14.36
CA ASP A 105 -16.86 2.91 13.84
C ASP A 105 -16.23 2.57 12.47
N TRP A 106 -15.17 3.29 12.04
CA TRP A 106 -14.46 2.97 10.81
C TRP A 106 -13.54 1.79 11.06
N ASN A 107 -14.10 0.61 10.85
CA ASN A 107 -13.36 -0.64 10.76
C ASN A 107 -12.12 -0.40 9.89
N VAL A 108 -10.93 -0.66 10.42
CA VAL A 108 -9.63 -0.47 9.73
C VAL A 108 -9.59 -1.18 8.37
N ASN A 109 -10.44 -2.19 8.18
CA ASN A 109 -10.65 -2.89 6.91
C ASN A 109 -11.33 -2.03 5.82
N HIS A 110 -12.01 -0.93 6.18
CA HIS A 110 -12.65 0.01 5.24
C HIS A 110 -11.82 1.26 4.99
N VAL A 111 -10.86 1.56 5.85
CA VAL A 111 -10.00 2.74 5.69
C VAL A 111 -9.13 2.60 4.45
N THR A 112 -8.70 1.37 4.15
CA THR A 112 -8.05 1.05 2.90
C THR A 112 -8.96 1.22 1.69
N ASP A 113 -10.28 1.03 1.80
CA ASP A 113 -11.21 1.20 0.67
C ASP A 113 -11.20 2.65 0.13
N TYR A 114 -10.91 3.63 0.99
CA TYR A 114 -10.75 5.05 0.62
C TYR A 114 -9.33 5.40 0.16
N LEU A 115 -8.41 4.44 0.15
CA LEU A 115 -7.03 4.56 -0.31
C LEU A 115 -6.81 3.83 -1.65
N PHE A 116 -7.86 3.71 -2.47
CA PHE A 116 -7.76 3.17 -3.83
C PHE A 116 -8.42 4.08 -4.88
N GLY A 117 -7.61 4.55 -5.84
CA GLY A 117 -8.05 5.10 -7.12
C GLY A 117 -9.02 6.28 -6.97
N GLN A 118 -10.23 6.14 -7.51
CA GLN A 118 -11.23 7.23 -7.55
C GLN A 118 -11.67 7.72 -6.16
N HIS A 119 -11.60 6.88 -5.11
CA HIS A 119 -12.05 7.25 -3.77
C HIS A 119 -11.05 8.15 -3.04
N GLU A 120 -9.77 8.12 -3.42
CA GLU A 120 -8.78 9.07 -2.90
C GLU A 120 -9.05 10.50 -3.39
N CYS A 121 -9.56 10.62 -4.61
CA CYS A 121 -9.94 11.91 -5.20
C CYS A 121 -11.20 12.52 -4.57
N GLU A 122 -11.92 11.75 -3.74
CA GLU A 122 -13.06 12.25 -2.98
C GLU A 122 -12.63 13.03 -1.73
N TRP A 123 -11.36 12.91 -1.33
CA TRP A 123 -10.81 13.70 -0.23
C TRP A 123 -10.64 15.16 -0.67
N ASP A 124 -11.21 16.07 0.13
CA ASP A 124 -11.00 17.50 -0.09
C ASP A 124 -9.49 17.81 -0.12
N LEU A 125 -9.07 18.61 -1.10
CA LEU A 125 -7.70 19.08 -1.31
C LEU A 125 -6.69 18.03 -1.84
N VAL A 126 -7.14 16.83 -2.20
CA VAL A 126 -6.31 15.86 -2.92
C VAL A 126 -6.24 16.20 -4.41
N GLN A 127 -5.03 16.26 -4.95
CA GLN A 127 -4.82 16.46 -6.39
C GLN A 127 -4.71 15.10 -7.08
N CYS A 128 -5.66 14.81 -7.96
CA CYS A 128 -5.61 13.68 -8.88
C CYS A 128 -5.42 14.20 -10.31
N THR A 129 -4.31 13.84 -10.96
CA THR A 129 -4.09 14.16 -12.38
C THR A 129 -4.77 13.17 -13.31
N ASP A 130 -4.91 11.90 -12.90
CA ASP A 130 -5.82 10.87 -13.43
C ASP A 130 -5.93 9.73 -12.39
N ALA A 131 -7.04 8.96 -12.39
CA ALA A 131 -7.30 7.92 -11.37
C ALA A 131 -6.30 6.73 -11.38
N SER A 132 -5.38 6.69 -12.34
CA SER A 132 -4.28 5.73 -12.47
C SER A 132 -2.93 6.25 -11.98
N ASP A 133 -2.84 7.54 -11.66
CA ASP A 133 -1.56 8.24 -11.44
C ASP A 133 -1.31 8.56 -9.96
N LEU A 134 -2.27 8.23 -9.10
CA LEU A 134 -2.06 8.01 -7.68
C LEU A 134 -1.97 6.52 -7.49
#